data_AF-A0A6F8T6Y2-F1
#
_entry.id   AF-A0A6F8T6Y2-F1
#
_cell.length_a   1.000
_cell.length_b   1.000
_cell.length_c   1.000
_cell.angle_alpha   90.00
_cell.angle_beta   90.00
_cell.angle_gamma   90.00
#
_symmetry.space_group_name_H-M   'P 1'
#
loop_
_entity.id
_entity.type
_entity.pdbx_description
1 polymer ?
#
loop_
_entity_poly.entity_id
_entity_poly.type
_entity_poly.pdbx_seq_one_letter_code
_entity_poly.pdbx_strand_id
1 'polypeptide(L)'
;MVNIGRKLFAKIHKQKHHANPNHDVHFMAREIDDWLVRGVESMVNGSYTPRHLKRHYFPDEMVDQLHLSDRIFQNILLKQIKPTFPYVMNPNCYHLHGPSGVRLATRRIRQVLLEKKPQYIIRADIKSFYKSIPHHQLIQDIKKHYNDLNVQSMLEQIIINPIETPRGYKNPDQGIALRGPLSQFFSGIYLKPLDDAFNSMDVTYIRYQDDILILCQTSRQLNRCKQRMMEVLHERRLSLSRKKTRIGNIEKGFHFLGIHYPGTQTQDNTHVIQANDRAVIPAGTAQNLTSLWGGVQRLQLIIKRLGLTLLSRTQGRYEKHESRLILWSKMGCLPKRSEGTYISGSCGG
;
A
#
# COMPACT_ATOMS: atom_id res chain seq x y z
N MET A 1 21.49 1.56 3.34
CA MET A 1 20.33 1.96 4.19
C MET A 1 20.49 3.36 4.80
N VAL A 2 21.66 3.71 5.36
CA VAL A 2 21.93 5.03 5.96
C VAL A 2 21.54 6.22 5.07
N ASN A 3 21.97 6.24 3.80
CA ASN A 3 21.64 7.37 2.89
C ASN A 3 20.11 7.52 2.65
N ILE A 4 19.36 6.42 2.68
CA ILE A 4 17.89 6.44 2.59
C ILE A 4 17.31 7.11 3.84
N GLY A 5 17.81 6.73 5.01
CA GLY A 5 17.43 7.32 6.29
C GLY A 5 17.73 8.82 6.34
N ARG A 6 18.92 9.26 5.92
CA ARG A 6 19.30 10.69 5.87
C ARG A 6 18.34 11.49 5.02
N LYS A 7 18.07 11.04 3.78
CA LYS A 7 17.13 11.72 2.87
C LYS A 7 15.71 11.79 3.44
N LEU A 8 15.25 10.71 4.07
CA LEU A 8 13.94 10.66 4.71
C LEU A 8 13.87 11.64 5.88
N PHE A 9 14.86 11.62 6.77
CA PHE A 9 14.92 12.50 7.93
C PHE A 9 14.99 13.96 7.50
N ALA A 10 15.86 14.32 6.55
CA ALA A 10 15.97 15.68 6.03
C ALA A 10 14.61 16.21 5.52
N LYS A 11 13.83 15.35 4.83
CA LYS A 11 12.48 15.71 4.41
C LYS A 11 11.54 15.95 5.60
N ILE A 12 11.56 15.08 6.61
CA ILE A 12 10.72 15.22 7.81
C ILE A 12 11.11 16.47 8.61
N HIS A 13 12.41 16.68 8.82
CA HIS A 13 12.94 17.84 9.53
C HIS A 13 12.54 19.14 8.84
N LYS A 14 12.67 19.22 7.50
CA LYS A 14 12.19 20.37 6.72
C LYS A 14 10.68 20.61 6.90
N GLN A 15 9.87 19.56 6.89
CA GLN A 15 8.42 19.68 7.09
C GLN A 15 8.04 20.10 8.51
N LYS A 16 8.89 19.80 9.49
CA LYS A 16 8.67 20.09 10.91
C LYS A 16 9.58 21.20 11.44
N HIS A 17 10.13 22.04 10.57
CA HIS A 17 11.04 23.11 10.99
C HIS A 17 10.38 24.10 11.97
N HIS A 18 9.08 24.37 11.77
CA HIS A 18 8.28 25.23 12.66
C HIS A 18 7.71 24.52 13.89
N ALA A 19 8.05 23.24 14.11
CA ALA A 19 7.63 22.55 15.32
C ALA A 19 8.29 23.21 16.55
N ASN A 20 7.63 23.08 17.71
CA ASN A 20 8.14 23.56 18.99
C ASN A 20 9.63 23.16 19.16
N PRO A 21 10.51 24.04 19.65
CA PRO A 21 11.93 23.75 19.87
C PRO A 21 12.21 22.45 20.65
N ASN A 22 11.30 22.05 21.56
CA ASN A 22 11.38 20.83 22.36
C ASN A 22 10.78 19.59 21.66
N HIS A 23 10.47 19.67 20.36
CA HIS A 23 10.03 18.50 19.62
C HIS A 23 11.22 17.56 19.33
N ASP A 24 11.03 16.25 19.54
CA ASP A 24 11.97 15.15 19.23
C ASP A 24 12.73 15.27 17.89
N VAL A 25 12.15 15.95 16.90
CA VAL A 25 12.75 16.10 15.56
C VAL A 25 14.01 16.95 15.60
N HIS A 26 14.05 17.98 16.46
CA HIS A 26 15.18 18.89 16.60
C HIS A 26 16.30 18.26 17.44
N PHE A 27 15.95 17.52 18.49
CA PHE A 27 16.93 16.76 19.27
C PHE A 27 17.59 15.69 18.40
N MET A 28 16.80 14.91 17.67
CA MET A 28 17.34 13.87 16.79
C MET A 28 18.16 14.46 15.64
N ALA A 29 17.91 15.70 15.21
CA ALA A 29 18.73 16.36 14.19
C ALA A 29 20.18 16.58 14.63
N ARG A 30 20.43 16.80 15.93
CA ARG A 30 21.77 17.04 16.47
C ARG A 30 22.66 15.81 16.46
N GLU A 31 22.05 14.63 16.57
CA GLU A 31 22.75 13.34 16.68
C GLU A 31 22.45 12.42 15.48
N ILE A 32 21.85 12.94 14.41
CA ILE A 32 21.26 12.12 13.34
C ILE A 32 22.30 11.20 12.68
N ASP A 33 23.52 11.69 12.47
CA ASP A 33 24.54 10.93 11.75
C ASP A 33 24.98 9.69 12.53
N ASP A 34 25.28 9.85 13.81
CA ASP A 34 25.68 8.72 14.67
C ASP A 34 24.49 7.81 15.00
N TRP A 35 23.34 8.41 15.35
CA TRP A 35 22.14 7.67 15.69
C TRP A 35 21.67 6.78 14.54
N LEU A 36 21.68 7.30 13.30
CA LEU A 36 21.20 6.58 12.13
C LEU A 36 22.15 5.44 11.73
N VAL A 37 23.47 5.65 11.85
CA VAL A 37 24.45 4.59 11.57
C VAL A 37 24.26 3.43 12.55
N ARG A 38 24.25 3.71 13.87
CA ARG A 38 24.03 2.70 14.90
C ARG A 38 22.68 1.97 14.74
N GLY A 39 21.62 2.71 14.42
CA GLY A 39 20.30 2.13 14.21
C GLY A 39 20.19 1.29 12.94
N VAL A 40 20.91 1.63 11.88
CA VAL A 40 20.99 0.78 10.68
C VAL A 40 21.80 -0.49 10.97
N GLU A 41 22.88 -0.39 11.73
CA GLU A 41 23.66 -1.56 12.16
C GLU A 41 22.80 -2.53 12.99
N SER A 42 21.97 -2.01 13.91
CA SER A 42 21.05 -2.86 14.69
C SER A 42 19.97 -3.53 13.83
N MET A 43 19.52 -2.88 12.75
CA MET A 43 18.62 -3.53 11.78
C MET A 43 19.32 -4.64 11.00
N VAL A 44 20.59 -4.45 10.64
CA VAL A 44 21.36 -5.43 9.85
C VAL A 44 21.73 -6.66 10.68
N ASN A 45 22.13 -6.46 11.94
CA ASN A 45 22.51 -7.56 12.83
C ASN A 45 21.31 -8.21 13.56
N GLY A 46 20.09 -7.70 13.36
CA GLY A 46 18.87 -8.26 13.93
C GLY A 46 18.58 -7.87 15.38
N SER A 47 19.33 -6.94 15.99
CA SER A 47 19.11 -6.46 17.37
C SER A 47 18.14 -5.28 17.46
N TYR A 48 17.61 -4.80 16.34
CA TYR A 48 16.61 -3.75 16.31
C TYR A 48 15.29 -4.20 16.98
N THR A 49 14.93 -3.53 18.06
CA THR A 49 13.63 -3.66 18.73
C THR A 49 12.87 -2.35 18.62
N PRO A 50 11.63 -2.34 18.08
CA PRO A 50 10.83 -1.11 17.99
C PRO A 50 10.47 -0.61 19.38
N ARG A 51 10.37 0.71 19.55
CA ARG A 51 9.84 1.28 20.79
C ARG A 51 8.33 1.03 20.87
N HIS A 52 7.83 0.94 22.10
CA HIS A 52 6.40 0.82 22.36
C HIS A 52 5.61 1.93 21.66
N LEU A 53 4.45 1.58 21.12
CA LEU A 53 3.52 2.57 20.57
C LEU A 53 3.01 3.46 21.69
N LYS A 54 2.98 4.77 21.46
CA LYS A 54 2.43 5.71 22.45
C LYS A 54 0.94 5.90 22.20
N ARG A 55 0.12 5.62 23.21
CA ARG A 55 -1.34 5.84 23.14
C ARG A 55 -1.70 7.28 23.48
N HIS A 56 -2.41 7.91 22.56
CA HIS A 56 -3.03 9.22 22.74
C HIS A 56 -4.56 9.08 22.84
N TYR A 57 -5.14 9.84 23.76
CA TYR A 57 -6.57 9.90 24.00
C TYR A 57 -7.08 11.25 23.49
N PHE A 58 -7.95 11.21 22.48
CA PHE A 58 -8.72 12.34 22.00
C PHE A 58 -10.19 12.16 22.41
N PRO A 59 -11.02 13.21 22.41
CA PRO A 59 -12.43 13.10 22.81
C PRO A 59 -13.20 12.00 22.07
N ASP A 60 -12.95 11.86 20.76
CA ASP A 60 -13.69 10.94 19.89
C ASP A 60 -12.92 9.66 19.54
N GLU A 61 -11.60 9.61 19.79
CA GLU A 61 -10.79 8.47 19.39
C GLU A 61 -9.54 8.23 20.24
N MET A 62 -9.10 6.98 20.22
CA MET A 62 -7.80 6.56 20.75
C MET A 62 -6.88 6.24 19.58
N VAL A 63 -5.68 6.83 19.60
CA VAL A 63 -4.69 6.68 18.53
C VAL A 63 -3.39 6.15 19.11
N ASP A 64 -2.92 5.02 18.57
CA ASP A 64 -1.65 4.43 18.90
C ASP A 64 -0.61 4.88 17.88
N GLN A 65 0.37 5.68 18.33
CA GLN A 65 1.31 6.38 17.48
C GLN A 65 2.73 5.82 17.61
N LEU A 66 3.41 5.69 16.46
CA LEU A 66 4.83 5.35 16.41
C LEU A 66 5.71 6.55 16.80
N HIS A 67 6.79 6.28 17.50
CA HIS A 67 7.89 7.24 17.67
C HIS A 67 8.51 7.61 16.32
N LEU A 68 9.07 8.83 16.25
CA LEU A 68 9.72 9.32 15.04
C LEU A 68 10.87 8.41 14.60
N SER A 69 11.64 7.88 15.55
CA SER A 69 12.71 6.88 15.33
C SER A 69 12.20 5.67 14.54
N ASP A 70 11.14 5.04 15.03
CA ASP A 70 10.60 3.81 14.41
C ASP A 70 9.94 4.13 13.08
N ARG A 71 9.34 5.31 12.92
CA ARG A 71 8.84 5.75 11.60
C ARG A 71 9.97 5.84 10.57
N ILE A 72 11.18 6.22 10.97
CA ILE A 72 12.34 6.25 10.06
C ILE A 72 12.78 4.84 9.73
N PHE A 73 13.01 3.99 10.74
CA PHE A 73 13.46 2.62 10.52
C PHE A 73 12.45 1.76 9.75
N GLN A 74 11.16 1.88 10.05
CA GLN A 74 10.13 1.19 9.28
C GLN A 74 10.05 1.67 7.82
N ASN A 75 10.33 2.94 7.53
CA ASN A 75 10.44 3.40 6.14
C ASN A 75 11.70 2.88 5.45
N ILE A 76 12.83 2.80 6.16
CA ILE A 76 14.07 2.19 5.64
C ILE A 76 13.79 0.73 5.30
N LEU A 77 13.17 -0.02 6.22
CA LEU A 77 12.76 -1.40 6.01
C LEU A 77 11.78 -1.52 4.83
N LEU A 78 10.74 -0.69 4.78
CA LEU A 78 9.79 -0.63 3.67
C LEU A 78 10.51 -0.46 2.33
N LYS A 79 11.53 0.41 2.27
CA LYS A 79 12.33 0.62 1.05
C LYS A 79 13.14 -0.62 0.65
N GLN A 80 13.57 -1.44 1.61
CA GLN A 80 14.28 -2.69 1.33
C GLN A 80 13.35 -3.81 0.88
N ILE A 81 12.14 -3.90 1.45
CA ILE A 81 11.16 -4.95 1.08
C ILE A 81 10.39 -4.59 -0.19
N LYS A 82 10.23 -3.30 -0.54
CA LYS A 82 9.44 -2.90 -1.71
C LYS A 82 9.81 -3.60 -3.03
N PRO A 83 11.08 -3.86 -3.36
CA PRO A 83 11.47 -4.65 -4.53
C PRO A 83 10.89 -6.07 -4.57
N THR A 84 10.51 -6.66 -3.43
CA THR A 84 9.90 -8.01 -3.38
C THR A 84 8.40 -8.00 -3.68
N PHE A 85 7.75 -6.84 -3.65
CA PHE A 85 6.29 -6.74 -3.77
C PHE A 85 5.72 -7.41 -5.02
N PRO A 86 6.32 -7.31 -6.22
CA PRO A 86 5.80 -8.01 -7.40
C PRO A 86 5.73 -9.54 -7.27
N TYR A 87 6.51 -10.13 -6.37
CA TYR A 87 6.56 -11.58 -6.15
C TYR A 87 5.72 -12.02 -4.94
N VAL A 88 5.56 -11.12 -3.97
CA VAL A 88 4.84 -11.42 -2.71
C VAL A 88 3.38 -11.01 -2.78
N MET A 89 3.04 -9.94 -3.52
CA MET A 89 1.72 -9.34 -3.53
C MET A 89 0.93 -9.71 -4.77
N ASN A 90 -0.40 -9.73 -4.65
CA ASN A 90 -1.27 -9.91 -5.79
C ASN A 90 -1.39 -8.58 -6.59
N PRO A 91 -1.34 -8.60 -7.95
CA PRO A 91 -1.51 -7.41 -8.78
C PRO A 91 -2.83 -6.63 -8.58
N ASN A 92 -3.88 -7.30 -8.07
CA ASN A 92 -5.16 -6.66 -7.74
C ASN A 92 -5.10 -5.76 -6.49
N CYS A 93 -3.96 -5.74 -5.79
CA CYS A 93 -3.70 -4.88 -4.64
C CYS A 93 -3.21 -3.48 -5.09
N TYR A 94 -4.14 -2.61 -5.52
CA TYR A 94 -3.78 -1.36 -6.20
C TYR A 94 -3.05 -0.32 -5.33
N HIS A 95 -3.26 -0.32 -4.00
CA HIS A 95 -2.70 0.73 -3.12
C HIS A 95 -1.17 0.68 -3.02
N LEU A 96 -0.54 -0.45 -3.32
CA LEU A 96 0.92 -0.60 -3.26
C LEU A 96 1.65 0.06 -4.45
N HIS A 97 0.93 0.42 -5.52
CA HIS A 97 1.44 1.25 -6.60
C HIS A 97 1.55 2.74 -6.23
N GLY A 98 1.24 3.11 -4.98
CA GLY A 98 1.30 4.48 -4.50
C GLY A 98 0.29 5.39 -5.20
N PRO A 99 0.60 6.67 -5.47
CA PRO A 99 -0.35 7.62 -6.06
C PRO A 99 -0.91 7.18 -7.42
N SER A 100 -0.19 6.32 -8.16
CA SER A 100 -0.66 5.79 -9.44
C SER A 100 -1.75 4.72 -9.27
N GLY A 101 -1.88 4.10 -8.10
CA GLY A 101 -2.82 3.02 -7.83
C GLY A 101 -4.27 3.41 -8.09
N VAL A 102 -4.69 4.58 -7.60
CA VAL A 102 -6.05 5.11 -7.84
C VAL A 102 -6.28 5.30 -9.33
N ARG A 103 -5.35 5.94 -10.04
CA ARG A 103 -5.44 6.16 -11.50
C ARG A 103 -5.56 4.85 -12.28
N LEU A 104 -4.78 3.82 -11.89
CA LEU A 104 -4.83 2.51 -12.52
C LEU A 104 -6.18 1.81 -12.27
N ALA A 105 -6.68 1.85 -11.03
CA ALA A 105 -7.99 1.31 -10.67
C ALA A 105 -9.11 2.01 -11.45
N THR A 106 -9.15 3.35 -11.47
CA THR A 106 -10.14 4.14 -12.21
C THR A 106 -10.14 3.81 -13.70
N ARG A 107 -8.94 3.72 -14.32
CA ARG A 107 -8.82 3.36 -15.73
C ARG A 107 -9.40 1.97 -15.99
N ARG A 108 -9.09 1.00 -15.12
CA ARG A 108 -9.61 -0.37 -15.23
C ARG A 108 -11.14 -0.41 -15.08
N ILE A 109 -11.70 0.33 -14.12
CA ILE A 109 -13.15 0.41 -13.91
C ILE A 109 -13.84 0.96 -15.15
N ARG A 110 -13.38 2.12 -15.67
CA ARG A 110 -13.97 2.74 -16.86
C ARG A 110 -13.95 1.82 -18.07
N GLN A 111 -12.82 1.14 -18.29
CA GLN A 111 -12.68 0.17 -19.37
C GLN A 111 -13.72 -0.97 -19.24
N VAL A 112 -13.85 -1.55 -18.05
CA VAL A 112 -14.78 -2.67 -17.81
C VAL A 112 -16.25 -2.24 -17.94
N LEU A 113 -16.59 -1.03 -17.49
CA LEU A 113 -17.94 -0.49 -17.65
C LEU A 113 -18.34 -0.36 -19.14
N LEU A 114 -17.40 0.04 -20.00
CA LEU A 114 -17.62 0.18 -21.44
C LEU A 114 -17.67 -1.18 -22.16
N GLU A 115 -16.69 -2.05 -21.89
CA GLU A 115 -16.49 -3.30 -22.63
C GLU A 115 -17.42 -4.42 -22.15
N LYS A 116 -17.52 -4.61 -20.83
CA LYS A 116 -18.23 -5.76 -20.24
C LYS A 116 -19.65 -5.45 -19.81
N LYS A 117 -20.02 -4.16 -19.72
CA LYS A 117 -21.37 -3.70 -19.31
C LYS A 117 -21.94 -4.49 -18.11
N PRO A 118 -21.22 -4.53 -16.96
CA PRO A 118 -21.67 -5.26 -15.79
C PRO A 118 -23.05 -4.75 -15.34
N GLN A 119 -23.86 -5.63 -14.77
CA GLN A 119 -25.22 -5.31 -14.29
C GLN A 119 -25.28 -5.26 -12.76
N TYR A 120 -24.30 -5.84 -12.09
CA TYR A 120 -24.27 -5.96 -10.63
C TYR A 120 -22.91 -5.54 -10.05
N ILE A 121 -22.97 -5.10 -8.80
CA ILE A 121 -21.83 -4.57 -8.04
C ILE A 121 -21.81 -5.15 -6.63
N ILE A 122 -20.61 -5.44 -6.15
CA ILE A 122 -20.27 -5.53 -4.72
C ILE A 122 -19.27 -4.42 -4.44
N ARG A 123 -19.69 -3.43 -3.65
CA ARG A 123 -18.78 -2.45 -3.04
C ARG A 123 -18.72 -2.75 -1.56
N ALA A 124 -17.59 -3.20 -1.07
CA ALA A 124 -17.43 -3.61 0.32
C ALA A 124 -16.32 -2.80 1.00
N ASP A 125 -16.52 -2.53 2.29
CA ASP A 125 -15.56 -1.86 3.19
C ASP A 125 -15.45 -2.73 4.44
N ILE A 126 -14.24 -2.94 4.94
CA ILE A 126 -13.99 -3.80 6.09
C ILE A 126 -14.06 -2.98 7.38
N LYS A 127 -14.90 -3.41 8.32
CA LYS A 127 -15.11 -2.70 9.58
C LYS A 127 -13.83 -2.71 10.40
N SER A 128 -13.38 -1.52 10.82
CA SER A 128 -12.23 -1.34 11.73
C SER A 128 -10.97 -2.10 11.28
N PHE A 129 -10.76 -2.25 9.97
CA PHE A 129 -9.83 -3.19 9.38
C PHE A 129 -8.48 -3.29 10.10
N TYR A 130 -7.72 -2.20 10.19
CA TYR A 130 -6.40 -2.19 10.83
C TYR A 130 -6.42 -2.63 12.31
N LYS A 131 -7.50 -2.40 13.05
CA LYS A 131 -7.65 -2.82 14.45
C LYS A 131 -8.06 -4.29 14.59
N SER A 132 -8.62 -4.88 13.53
CA SER A 132 -9.17 -6.25 13.53
C SER A 132 -8.20 -7.31 13.02
N ILE A 133 -7.00 -6.96 12.56
CA ILE A 133 -6.02 -7.91 12.03
C ILE A 133 -5.42 -8.75 13.18
N PRO A 134 -5.67 -10.07 13.27
CA PRO A 134 -5.05 -10.94 14.26
C PRO A 134 -3.56 -11.10 14.00
N HIS A 135 -2.72 -10.92 15.02
CA HIS A 135 -1.26 -10.96 14.87
C HIS A 135 -0.75 -12.31 14.40
N HIS A 136 -1.23 -13.39 15.00
CA HIS A 136 -0.78 -14.74 14.69
C HIS A 136 -0.92 -15.09 13.20
N GLN A 137 -2.06 -14.75 12.57
CA GLN A 137 -2.29 -15.02 11.15
C GLN A 137 -1.39 -14.15 10.27
N LEU A 138 -1.24 -12.86 10.60
CA LEU A 138 -0.37 -11.96 9.85
C LEU A 138 1.10 -12.40 9.90
N ILE A 139 1.57 -12.82 11.07
CA ILE A 139 2.94 -13.33 11.25
C ILE A 139 3.13 -14.62 10.44
N GLN A 140 2.16 -15.54 10.47
CA GLN A 140 2.20 -16.74 9.63
C GLN A 140 2.27 -16.41 8.14
N ASP A 141 1.51 -15.41 7.67
CA ASP A 141 1.57 -15.00 6.26
C ASP A 141 2.93 -14.39 5.89
N ILE A 142 3.59 -13.66 6.79
CA ILE A 142 4.96 -13.17 6.58
C ILE A 142 5.93 -14.33 6.47
N LYS A 143 5.86 -15.30 7.38
CA LYS A 143 6.75 -16.47 7.42
C LYS A 143 6.63 -17.35 6.16
N LYS A 144 5.48 -17.34 5.48
CA LYS A 144 5.29 -18.03 4.18
C LYS A 144 6.05 -17.37 3.03
N HIS A 145 6.35 -16.07 3.12
CA HIS A 145 6.89 -15.29 2.00
C HIS A 145 8.35 -14.86 2.17
N TYR A 146 8.85 -14.83 3.41
CA TYR A 146 10.22 -14.41 3.72
C TYR A 146 10.90 -15.53 4.48
N ASN A 147 12.11 -15.94 4.07
CA ASN A 147 12.89 -16.99 4.74
C ASN A 147 13.97 -16.43 5.68
N ASP A 148 14.33 -15.15 5.54
CA ASP A 148 15.34 -14.51 6.37
C ASP A 148 14.79 -14.29 7.79
N LEU A 149 15.42 -14.94 8.78
CA LEU A 149 15.00 -14.94 10.17
C LEU A 149 15.08 -13.54 10.81
N ASN A 150 16.05 -12.71 10.40
CA ASN A 150 16.19 -11.35 10.93
C ASN A 150 15.05 -10.48 10.39
N VAL A 151 14.70 -10.62 9.12
CA VAL A 151 13.55 -9.91 8.53
C VAL A 151 12.24 -10.36 9.16
N GLN A 152 12.03 -11.67 9.32
CA GLN A 152 10.85 -12.20 10.00
C GLN A 152 10.74 -11.65 11.42
N SER A 153 11.82 -11.73 12.21
CA SER A 153 11.86 -11.24 13.59
C SER A 153 11.55 -9.75 13.66
N MET A 154 12.18 -8.91 12.84
CA MET A 154 11.91 -7.47 12.82
C MET A 154 10.44 -7.16 12.48
N LEU A 155 9.87 -7.82 11.47
CA LEU A 155 8.46 -7.60 11.09
C LEU A 155 7.51 -8.10 12.19
N GLU A 156 7.81 -9.23 12.81
CA GLU A 156 7.07 -9.80 13.93
C GLU A 156 7.06 -8.84 15.13
N GLN A 157 8.22 -8.34 15.55
CA GLN A 157 8.34 -7.35 16.63
C GLN A 157 7.57 -6.06 16.34
N ILE A 158 7.51 -5.62 15.08
CA ILE A 158 6.70 -4.47 14.66
C ILE A 158 5.20 -4.75 14.77
N ILE A 159 4.76 -5.99 14.50
CA ILE A 159 3.35 -6.39 14.57
C ILE A 159 2.89 -6.49 16.02
N ILE A 160 3.66 -7.17 16.86
CA ILE A 160 3.32 -7.40 18.28
C ILE A 160 3.68 -6.23 19.19
N ASN A 161 4.08 -5.09 18.60
CA ASN A 161 4.63 -3.95 19.32
C ASN A 161 3.73 -3.53 20.50
N PRO A 162 4.22 -3.58 21.76
CA PRO A 162 3.45 -3.18 22.91
C PRO A 162 2.99 -1.72 22.83
N ILE A 163 1.90 -1.42 23.52
CA ILE A 163 1.30 -0.09 23.57
C ILE A 163 1.51 0.48 24.96
N GLU A 164 2.24 1.58 25.06
CA GLU A 164 2.39 2.37 26.27
C GLU A 164 1.10 3.15 26.56
N THR A 165 0.62 3.02 27.79
CA THR A 165 -0.60 3.65 28.33
C THR A 165 -0.28 4.34 29.65
N PRO A 166 -1.13 5.26 30.15
CA PRO A 166 -0.94 5.89 31.46
C PRO A 166 -0.90 4.89 32.63
N ARG A 167 -1.33 3.64 32.44
CA ARG A 167 -1.36 2.59 33.47
C ARG A 167 -0.28 1.52 33.28
N GLY A 168 0.73 1.77 32.43
CA GLY A 168 1.76 0.81 32.05
C GLY A 168 1.65 0.40 30.58
N TYR A 169 2.10 -0.80 30.21
CA TYR A 169 2.03 -1.27 28.83
C TYR A 169 0.94 -2.33 28.62
N LYS A 170 0.43 -2.41 27.39
CA LYS A 170 -0.50 -3.44 26.93
C LYS A 170 0.10 -4.17 25.75
N ASN A 171 0.04 -5.50 25.77
CA ASN A 171 0.41 -6.35 24.64
C ASN A 171 -0.86 -6.73 23.86
N PRO A 172 -1.15 -6.10 22.71
CA PRO A 172 -2.28 -6.48 21.88
C PRO A 172 -2.01 -7.83 21.18
N ASP A 173 -3.07 -8.62 20.96
CA ASP A 173 -3.07 -9.84 20.17
C ASP A 173 -3.62 -9.64 18.73
N GLN A 174 -4.16 -8.44 18.48
CA GLN A 174 -4.71 -8.00 17.21
C GLN A 174 -4.52 -6.49 17.03
N GLY A 175 -4.56 -6.08 15.77
CA GLY A 175 -4.46 -4.71 15.34
C GLY A 175 -3.03 -4.29 15.03
N ILE A 176 -2.86 -3.43 14.03
CA ILE A 176 -1.55 -2.85 13.69
C ILE A 176 -1.61 -1.32 13.78
N ALA A 177 -0.45 -0.70 14.00
CA ALA A 177 -0.37 0.75 14.16
C ALA A 177 -0.99 1.49 12.97
N LEU A 178 -1.89 2.44 13.26
CA LEU A 178 -2.50 3.27 12.24
C LEU A 178 -1.46 4.21 11.66
N ARG A 179 -1.46 4.38 10.32
CA ARG A 179 -0.56 5.31 9.60
C ARG A 179 0.94 5.00 9.79
N GLY A 180 1.28 3.79 10.21
CA GLY A 180 2.65 3.28 10.19
C GLY A 180 3.16 3.11 8.75
N PRO A 181 4.46 3.30 8.49
CA PRO A 181 5.02 3.09 7.15
C PRO A 181 4.75 1.68 6.60
N LEU A 182 4.85 0.65 7.45
CA LEU A 182 4.64 -0.74 7.05
C LEU A 182 3.18 -1.20 7.11
N SER A 183 2.26 -0.40 7.65
CA SER A 183 0.87 -0.81 7.83
C SER A 183 0.19 -1.14 6.48
N GLN A 184 0.54 -0.41 5.41
CA GLN A 184 0.05 -0.69 4.06
C GLN A 184 0.59 -2.00 3.46
N PHE A 185 1.81 -2.36 3.85
CA PHE A 185 2.42 -3.62 3.46
C PHE A 185 1.74 -4.79 4.19
N PHE A 186 1.57 -4.67 5.50
CA PHE A 186 0.86 -5.68 6.29
C PHE A 186 -0.57 -5.89 5.84
N SER A 187 -1.31 -4.82 5.53
CA SER A 187 -2.65 -4.94 4.96
C SER A 187 -2.68 -5.60 3.58
N GLY A 188 -1.67 -5.32 2.75
CA GLY A 188 -1.48 -5.97 1.46
C GLY A 188 -1.32 -7.48 1.60
N ILE A 189 -0.39 -7.93 2.46
CA ILE A 189 -0.15 -9.36 2.73
C ILE A 189 -1.40 -10.01 3.32
N TYR A 190 -2.00 -9.38 4.33
CA TYR A 190 -3.12 -9.99 5.08
C TYR A 190 -4.34 -10.26 4.19
N LEU A 191 -4.63 -9.35 3.25
CA LEU A 191 -5.75 -9.48 2.32
C LEU A 191 -5.38 -10.19 1.01
N LYS A 192 -4.12 -10.62 0.84
CA LYS A 192 -3.68 -11.34 -0.37
C LYS A 192 -4.54 -12.57 -0.71
N PRO A 193 -4.97 -13.43 0.24
CA PRO A 193 -5.82 -14.57 -0.11
C PRO A 193 -7.18 -14.17 -0.66
N LEU A 194 -7.70 -13.00 -0.26
CA LEU A 194 -8.90 -12.45 -0.86
C LEU A 194 -8.63 -12.11 -2.33
N ASP A 195 -7.52 -11.44 -2.63
CA ASP A 195 -7.15 -11.16 -4.02
C ASP A 195 -6.97 -12.45 -4.83
N ASP A 196 -6.28 -13.43 -4.26
CA ASP A 196 -6.00 -14.72 -4.91
C ASP A 196 -7.29 -15.50 -5.19
N ALA A 197 -8.26 -15.45 -4.26
CA ALA A 197 -9.57 -16.09 -4.42
C ALA A 197 -10.38 -15.54 -5.61
N PHE A 198 -10.09 -14.33 -6.07
CA PHE A 198 -10.74 -13.70 -7.22
C PHE A 198 -9.93 -13.78 -8.52
N ASN A 199 -8.68 -14.26 -8.51
CA ASN A 199 -7.89 -14.43 -9.73
C ASN A 199 -8.50 -15.45 -10.70
N SER A 200 -9.15 -16.49 -10.18
CA SER A 200 -9.74 -17.58 -10.97
C SER A 200 -11.22 -17.33 -11.33
N MET A 201 -11.78 -16.21 -10.88
CA MET A 201 -13.19 -15.91 -11.13
C MET A 201 -13.34 -15.02 -12.37
N ASP A 202 -14.32 -15.34 -13.21
CA ASP A 202 -14.70 -14.49 -14.34
C ASP A 202 -15.56 -13.30 -13.87
N VAL A 203 -14.93 -12.39 -13.12
CA VAL A 203 -15.47 -11.10 -12.69
C VAL A 203 -14.36 -10.07 -12.69
N THR A 204 -14.71 -8.78 -12.62
CA THR A 204 -13.69 -7.75 -12.37
C THR A 204 -13.60 -7.50 -10.88
N TYR A 205 -12.45 -7.82 -10.30
CA TYR A 205 -12.11 -7.57 -8.90
C TYR A 205 -11.06 -6.46 -8.80
N ILE A 206 -11.29 -5.48 -7.93
CA ILE A 206 -10.38 -4.36 -7.68
C ILE A 206 -10.37 -4.09 -6.18
N ARG A 207 -9.16 -4.00 -5.60
CA ARG A 207 -9.00 -3.64 -4.19
C ARG A 207 -8.01 -2.50 -4.01
N TYR A 208 -8.37 -1.57 -3.13
CA TYR A 208 -7.49 -0.51 -2.67
C TYR A 208 -7.56 -0.43 -1.14
N GLN A 209 -6.51 -0.87 -0.46
CA GLN A 209 -6.55 -1.13 0.99
C GLN A 209 -7.71 -2.06 1.36
N ASP A 210 -8.66 -1.60 2.17
CA ASP A 210 -9.88 -2.29 2.60
C ASP A 210 -11.11 -1.96 1.75
N ASP A 211 -11.02 -1.02 0.80
CA ASP A 211 -12.07 -0.76 -0.18
C ASP A 211 -12.02 -1.81 -1.30
N ILE A 212 -13.08 -2.61 -1.41
CA ILE A 212 -13.24 -3.69 -2.38
C ILE A 212 -14.35 -3.36 -3.37
N LEU A 213 -14.08 -3.57 -4.65
CA LEU A 213 -15.04 -3.45 -5.74
C LEU A 213 -15.04 -4.72 -6.59
N ILE A 214 -16.23 -5.29 -6.79
CA ILE A 214 -16.44 -6.43 -7.69
C ILE A 214 -17.56 -6.06 -8.65
N LEU A 215 -17.30 -6.18 -9.95
CA LEU A 215 -18.28 -5.95 -11.02
C LEU A 215 -18.64 -7.29 -11.67
N CYS A 216 -19.95 -7.56 -11.72
CA CYS A 216 -20.52 -8.82 -12.21
C CYS A 216 -21.54 -8.54 -13.32
N GLN A 217 -21.65 -9.43 -14.31
CA GLN A 217 -22.65 -9.34 -15.38
C GLN A 217 -23.96 -10.02 -14.99
N THR A 218 -23.91 -11.07 -14.16
CA THR A 218 -25.10 -11.87 -13.80
C THR A 218 -25.31 -11.94 -12.28
N SER A 219 -26.57 -12.16 -11.87
CA SER A 219 -26.92 -12.41 -10.47
C SER A 219 -26.23 -13.68 -9.92
N ARG A 220 -26.01 -14.69 -10.77
CA ARG A 220 -25.27 -15.91 -10.39
C ARG A 220 -23.81 -15.57 -10.03
N GLN A 221 -23.13 -14.76 -10.84
CA GLN A 221 -21.79 -14.27 -10.52
C GLN A 221 -21.80 -13.47 -9.21
N LEU A 222 -22.78 -12.58 -9.02
CA LEU A 222 -22.93 -11.79 -7.80
C LEU A 222 -22.99 -12.68 -6.55
N ASN A 223 -23.85 -13.69 -6.55
CA ASN A 223 -24.03 -14.59 -5.42
C ASN A 223 -22.77 -15.41 -5.13
N ARG A 224 -22.12 -15.95 -6.17
CA ARG A 224 -20.85 -16.68 -6.03
C ARG A 224 -19.75 -15.81 -5.45
N CYS A 225 -19.61 -14.57 -5.95
CA CYS A 225 -18.61 -13.63 -5.45
C CYS A 225 -18.89 -13.21 -4.00
N LYS A 226 -20.16 -12.96 -3.66
CA LYS A 226 -20.57 -12.63 -2.29
C LYS A 226 -20.21 -13.77 -1.35
N GLN A 227 -20.58 -15.00 -1.69
CA GLN A 227 -20.27 -16.18 -0.88
C GLN A 227 -18.75 -16.33 -0.68
N ARG A 228 -17.98 -16.32 -1.77
CA ARG A 228 -16.52 -16.45 -1.70
C ARG A 228 -15.85 -15.38 -0.87
N MET A 229 -16.27 -14.12 -1.04
CA MET A 229 -15.75 -13.01 -0.24
C MET A 229 -16.04 -13.22 1.24
N MET A 230 -17.27 -13.63 1.60
CA MET A 230 -17.65 -13.87 3.00
C MET A 230 -16.87 -15.04 3.62
N GLU A 231 -16.63 -16.13 2.88
CA GLU A 231 -15.80 -17.26 3.31
C GLU A 231 -14.38 -16.80 3.67
N VAL A 232 -13.71 -16.12 2.73
CA VAL A 232 -12.32 -15.65 2.96
C VAL A 232 -12.24 -14.63 4.09
N LEU A 233 -13.20 -13.69 4.18
CA LEU A 233 -13.22 -12.72 5.28
C LEU A 233 -13.45 -13.41 6.63
N HIS A 234 -14.29 -14.44 6.68
CA HIS A 234 -14.51 -15.22 7.90
C HIS A 234 -13.25 -15.96 8.34
N GLU A 235 -12.55 -16.64 7.42
CA GLU A 235 -11.24 -17.28 7.69
C GLU A 235 -10.21 -16.26 8.24
N ARG A 236 -10.24 -15.05 7.69
CA ARG A 236 -9.41 -13.92 8.12
C ARG A 236 -9.95 -13.16 9.32
N ARG A 237 -11.00 -13.63 9.99
CA ARG A 237 -11.61 -12.97 11.16
C ARG A 237 -11.96 -11.49 10.92
N LEU A 238 -12.33 -11.15 9.69
CA LEU A 238 -12.74 -9.82 9.27
C LEU A 238 -14.25 -9.76 9.09
N SER A 239 -14.81 -8.56 9.25
CA SER A 239 -16.24 -8.31 9.07
C SER A 239 -16.48 -7.09 8.19
N LEU A 240 -17.55 -7.12 7.41
CA LEU A 240 -17.93 -6.00 6.55
C LEU A 240 -18.65 -4.90 7.33
N SER A 241 -18.41 -3.66 6.92
CA SER A 241 -19.15 -2.50 7.38
C SER A 241 -20.55 -2.50 6.75
N ARG A 242 -21.59 -2.77 7.55
CA ARG A 242 -23.00 -2.80 7.09
C ARG A 242 -23.43 -1.49 6.43
N LYS A 243 -22.98 -0.34 6.97
CA LYS A 243 -23.37 1.00 6.48
C LYS A 243 -22.71 1.37 5.15
N LYS A 244 -21.47 0.92 4.93
CA LYS A 244 -20.67 1.31 3.76
C LYS A 244 -20.73 0.29 2.62
N THR A 245 -21.06 -0.96 2.95
CA THR A 245 -21.18 -2.05 1.99
C THR A 245 -22.47 -1.92 1.18
N ARG A 246 -22.36 -2.06 -0.14
CA ARG A 246 -23.48 -2.08 -1.08
C ARG A 246 -23.33 -3.26 -2.03
N ILE A 247 -24.40 -4.05 -2.15
CA ILE A 247 -24.46 -5.24 -3.00
C ILE A 247 -25.77 -5.17 -3.78
N GLY A 248 -25.72 -5.31 -5.10
CA GLY A 248 -26.93 -5.35 -5.92
C GLY A 248 -26.74 -4.81 -7.33
N ASN A 249 -27.82 -4.29 -7.92
CA ASN A 249 -27.83 -3.74 -9.27
C ASN A 249 -27.03 -2.42 -9.36
N ILE A 250 -26.31 -2.26 -10.47
CA ILE A 250 -25.46 -1.10 -10.77
C ILE A 250 -26.22 0.09 -11.38
N GLU A 251 -27.48 -0.06 -11.79
CA GLU A 251 -28.34 0.92 -12.49
C GLU A 251 -28.29 2.34 -11.91
N LYS A 252 -28.18 2.48 -10.59
CA LYS A 252 -28.12 3.79 -9.93
C LYS A 252 -26.71 4.42 -9.92
N GLY A 253 -25.75 3.81 -10.60
CA GLY A 253 -24.33 4.18 -10.50
C GLY A 253 -23.73 3.80 -9.16
N PHE A 254 -22.49 4.21 -8.90
CA PHE A 254 -21.79 4.00 -7.63
C PHE A 254 -20.63 4.97 -7.41
N HIS A 255 -20.22 5.14 -6.15
CA HIS A 255 -19.00 5.87 -5.79
C HIS A 255 -17.90 4.91 -5.35
N PHE A 256 -16.68 5.10 -5.88
CA PHE A 256 -15.49 4.34 -5.51
C PHE A 256 -14.24 5.21 -5.63
N LEU A 257 -13.38 5.20 -4.60
CA LEU A 257 -12.14 6.01 -4.52
C LEU A 257 -12.34 7.50 -4.79
N GLY A 258 -13.44 8.08 -4.29
CA GLY A 258 -13.78 9.50 -4.46
C GLY A 258 -14.34 9.86 -5.84
N ILE A 259 -14.58 8.88 -6.72
CA ILE A 259 -15.10 9.10 -8.08
C ILE A 259 -16.51 8.54 -8.18
N HIS A 260 -17.42 9.31 -8.79
CA HIS A 260 -18.75 8.85 -9.16
C HIS A 260 -18.73 8.18 -10.53
N TYR A 261 -19.30 6.98 -10.63
CA TYR A 261 -19.52 6.25 -11.86
C TYR A 261 -21.02 6.21 -12.12
N PRO A 262 -21.52 6.91 -13.17
CA PRO A 262 -22.96 6.97 -13.44
C PRO A 262 -23.48 5.58 -13.80
N GLY A 263 -24.76 5.36 -13.52
CA GLY A 263 -25.46 4.16 -13.94
C GLY A 263 -25.56 4.05 -15.45
N THR A 264 -25.75 2.82 -15.93
CA THR A 264 -26.17 2.58 -17.31
C THR A 264 -27.60 3.08 -17.45
N GLN A 265 -27.79 4.28 -18.02
CA GLN A 265 -29.11 4.66 -18.52
C GLN A 265 -29.48 3.64 -19.61
N THR A 266 -30.63 2.98 -19.45
CA THR A 266 -31.37 2.53 -20.63
C THR A 266 -31.62 3.78 -21.46
N GLN A 267 -31.26 3.75 -22.75
CA GLN A 267 -31.70 4.79 -23.66
C GLN A 267 -33.23 4.74 -23.68
N ASP A 268 -33.87 5.62 -22.92
CA ASP A 268 -35.26 5.98 -23.19
C ASP A 268 -35.24 6.71 -24.53
N ASN A 269 -35.58 5.99 -25.60
CA ASN A 269 -35.87 6.56 -26.92
C ASN A 269 -37.21 7.29 -26.90
N THR A 270 -37.37 8.27 -26.00
CA THR A 270 -38.58 9.07 -25.93
C THR A 270 -38.20 10.54 -25.82
N HIS A 271 -38.47 11.23 -26.93
CA HIS A 271 -38.44 12.68 -27.15
C HIS A 271 -37.08 13.34 -27.37
N VAL A 272 -36.65 13.28 -28.64
CA VAL A 272 -35.93 14.40 -29.28
C VAL A 272 -36.83 15.63 -29.20
N ILE A 273 -36.53 16.55 -28.30
CA ILE A 273 -37.01 17.93 -28.41
C ILE A 273 -35.94 18.69 -29.18
N GLN A 274 -36.26 19.03 -30.43
CA GLN A 274 -35.50 19.99 -31.21
C GLN A 274 -35.46 21.32 -30.44
N ALA A 275 -34.25 21.79 -30.09
CA ALA A 275 -34.07 23.15 -29.63
C ALA A 275 -34.14 24.07 -30.85
N ASN A 276 -35.22 24.86 -30.94
CA ASN A 276 -35.37 25.93 -31.91
C ASN A 276 -34.37 27.05 -31.62
N ASP A 277 -33.72 27.50 -32.68
CA ASP A 277 -32.97 28.74 -32.75
C ASP A 277 -33.88 29.97 -32.53
N ARG A 278 -33.26 31.02 -31.98
CA ARG A 278 -33.67 32.45 -31.89
C ARG A 278 -34.24 32.93 -30.55
N ALA A 279 -33.37 33.61 -29.79
CA ALA A 279 -33.68 34.92 -29.18
C ALA A 279 -32.38 35.71 -28.94
N VAL A 280 -32.47 37.03 -29.11
CA VAL A 280 -31.38 37.97 -29.39
C VAL A 280 -31.37 39.08 -28.31
N ILE A 281 -30.18 39.38 -27.74
CA ILE A 281 -29.65 40.68 -27.20
C ILE A 281 -30.18 41.19 -25.81
N PRO A 282 -29.45 42.00 -24.97
CA PRO A 282 -28.22 42.79 -25.21
C PRO A 282 -27.05 42.66 -24.22
N ALA A 283 -25.93 43.23 -24.65
CA ALA A 283 -24.70 43.53 -23.91
C ALA A 283 -24.89 44.54 -22.77
N GLY A 284 -24.19 44.31 -21.66
CA GLY A 284 -24.06 45.28 -20.57
C GLY A 284 -23.18 44.79 -19.43
N THR A 285 -21.98 45.35 -19.37
CA THR A 285 -21.12 45.54 -18.17
C THR A 285 -20.23 44.39 -17.71
N ALA A 286 -18.94 44.64 -17.92
CA ALA A 286 -17.75 43.97 -17.45
C ALA A 286 -17.76 43.56 -15.97
N GLN A 287 -17.17 42.40 -15.67
CA GLN A 287 -15.98 42.28 -14.80
C GLN A 287 -15.46 40.82 -14.76
N ASN A 288 -14.18 40.67 -15.12
CA ASN A 288 -13.21 39.63 -14.72
C ASN A 288 -13.50 38.15 -15.03
N LEU A 289 -12.79 37.61 -16.03
CA LEU A 289 -11.93 36.41 -15.90
C LEU A 289 -11.28 36.06 -17.27
N THR A 290 -10.20 36.76 -17.61
CA THR A 290 -9.27 36.37 -18.69
C THR A 290 -7.92 35.98 -18.08
N SER A 291 -7.63 34.67 -18.06
CA SER A 291 -6.29 34.08 -18.31
C SER A 291 -6.31 32.59 -17.99
N LEU A 292 -6.98 31.82 -18.84
CA LEU A 292 -6.94 30.35 -18.82
C LEU A 292 -6.72 29.80 -20.22
N TRP A 293 -5.87 30.45 -21.02
CA TRP A 293 -5.39 29.95 -22.32
C TRP A 293 -3.97 30.49 -22.57
N GLY A 294 -2.99 29.79 -22.00
CA GLY A 294 -1.58 30.14 -22.13
C GLY A 294 -0.70 29.10 -21.44
N GLY A 295 -0.46 27.96 -22.08
CA GLY A 295 0.42 26.93 -21.52
C GLY A 295 0.41 25.54 -22.14
N VAL A 296 -0.15 25.34 -23.34
CA VAL A 296 -0.11 24.04 -24.05
C VAL A 296 1.13 23.91 -24.97
N GLN A 297 2.13 24.80 -24.85
CA GLN A 297 3.36 24.77 -25.68
C GLN A 297 4.68 24.62 -24.90
N ARG A 298 4.74 23.82 -23.83
CA ARG A 298 6.03 23.57 -23.15
C ARG A 298 6.33 22.16 -22.64
N LEU A 299 5.74 21.13 -23.24
CA LEU A 299 6.04 19.72 -22.92
C LEU A 299 6.32 18.81 -24.14
N GLN A 300 6.51 19.39 -25.33
CA GLN A 300 7.05 18.69 -26.50
C GLN A 300 8.58 18.83 -26.66
N LEU A 301 9.29 19.44 -25.70
CA LEU A 301 10.73 19.72 -25.78
C LEU A 301 11.62 18.87 -24.84
N ILE A 302 11.06 17.86 -24.17
CA ILE A 302 11.85 16.93 -23.31
C ILE A 302 11.92 15.51 -23.91
N ILE A 303 10.99 15.13 -24.81
CA ILE A 303 10.95 13.81 -25.44
C ILE A 303 11.98 13.67 -26.59
N LYS A 304 12.61 14.78 -27.04
CA LYS A 304 13.68 14.75 -28.06
C LYS A 304 15.12 14.69 -27.49
N ARG A 305 15.33 14.61 -26.17
CA ARG A 305 16.68 14.72 -25.57
C ARG A 305 17.21 13.47 -24.83
N LEU A 306 16.55 12.33 -24.91
CA LEU A 306 17.12 11.04 -24.45
C LEU A 306 16.77 9.93 -25.44
N GLY A 307 17.17 10.11 -26.70
CA GLY A 307 16.98 9.13 -27.75
C GLY A 307 17.42 7.75 -27.31
N LEU A 308 16.51 6.80 -27.39
CA LEU A 308 16.77 5.38 -27.64
C LEU A 308 15.47 4.71 -28.10
N THR A 309 15.63 4.03 -29.22
CA THR A 309 14.63 3.56 -30.17
C THR A 309 13.88 2.34 -29.66
N LEU A 310 12.64 2.17 -30.13
CA LEU A 310 11.88 0.92 -30.07
C LEU A 310 12.73 -0.26 -30.55
N LEU A 311 12.63 -1.38 -29.84
CA LEU A 311 12.68 -2.71 -30.46
C LEU A 311 11.52 -3.54 -29.92
N SER A 312 10.82 -4.17 -30.86
CA SER A 312 9.60 -4.93 -30.72
C SER A 312 9.86 -6.43 -30.81
N ARG A 313 8.98 -7.21 -30.16
CA ARG A 313 8.71 -8.67 -30.30
C ARG A 313 9.79 -9.63 -29.81
N THR A 314 9.43 -10.50 -28.86
CA THR A 314 9.00 -11.90 -29.16
C THR A 314 8.29 -12.54 -27.96
N GLN A 315 7.23 -13.27 -28.30
CA GLN A 315 6.48 -14.25 -27.51
C GLN A 315 7.38 -15.43 -27.11
N GLY A 316 7.18 -16.04 -25.93
CA GLY A 316 7.74 -17.37 -25.66
C GLY A 316 7.88 -17.79 -24.19
N ARG A 317 6.93 -18.63 -23.76
CA ARG A 317 7.02 -19.76 -22.81
C ARG A 317 7.32 -19.55 -21.32
N TYR A 318 6.40 -20.17 -20.57
CA TYR A 318 6.49 -20.76 -19.24
C TYR A 318 7.71 -21.69 -19.06
N GLU A 319 8.04 -21.91 -17.79
CA GLU A 319 9.03 -22.86 -17.21
C GLU A 319 10.49 -22.37 -17.12
N LYS A 320 10.89 -21.94 -15.91
CA LYS A 320 11.80 -22.74 -15.08
C LYS A 320 11.90 -22.21 -13.65
N HIS A 321 11.59 -23.13 -12.74
CA HIS A 321 11.85 -23.09 -11.31
C HIS A 321 13.35 -23.03 -11.00
N GLU A 322 13.63 -22.46 -9.83
CA GLU A 322 14.87 -22.56 -9.05
C GLU A 322 16.15 -21.90 -9.58
N SER A 323 16.90 -21.34 -8.62
CA SER A 323 18.23 -20.75 -8.75
C SER A 323 18.28 -19.27 -9.15
N ARG A 324 17.99 -18.38 -8.18
CA ARG A 324 18.70 -17.08 -7.98
C ARG A 324 18.19 -16.34 -6.74
N LEU A 325 18.40 -16.93 -5.56
CA LEU A 325 18.39 -16.24 -4.26
C LEU A 325 19.81 -16.27 -3.69
N ILE A 326 20.76 -15.67 -4.39
CA ILE A 326 22.08 -15.30 -3.83
C ILE A 326 22.41 -13.91 -4.37
N LEU A 327 21.87 -12.88 -3.74
CA LEU A 327 22.24 -11.50 -4.01
C LEU A 327 22.35 -10.67 -2.72
N TRP A 328 22.88 -11.28 -1.65
CA TRP A 328 23.19 -10.61 -0.38
C TRP A 328 24.60 -10.94 0.15
N SER A 329 25.49 -11.48 -0.70
CA SER A 329 26.92 -11.69 -0.38
C SER A 329 27.87 -10.76 -1.16
N LYS A 330 27.35 -9.80 -1.94
CA LYS A 330 28.14 -8.91 -2.82
C LYS A 330 28.10 -7.42 -2.47
N MET A 331 27.70 -7.04 -1.25
CA MET A 331 27.89 -5.67 -0.76
C MET A 331 28.96 -5.69 0.33
N GLY A 332 30.22 -5.56 -0.11
CA GLY A 332 31.40 -5.68 0.74
C GLY A 332 31.45 -4.65 1.86
N CYS A 333 31.79 -5.14 3.05
CA CYS A 333 32.49 -4.47 4.14
C CYS A 333 32.74 -5.53 5.23
N LEU A 334 33.87 -6.25 5.14
CA LEU A 334 34.43 -7.00 6.28
C LEU A 334 35.95 -6.79 6.29
N PRO A 335 36.57 -6.52 7.44
CA PRO A 335 38.02 -6.44 7.57
C PRO A 335 38.64 -7.84 7.46
N LYS A 336 39.86 -7.90 6.90
CA LYS A 336 40.66 -9.12 6.75
C LYS A 336 40.81 -9.82 8.11
N ARG A 337 40.38 -11.08 8.19
CA ARG A 337 40.80 -11.98 9.29
C ARG A 337 42.24 -12.40 9.04
N SER A 338 43.06 -12.20 10.06
CA SER A 338 44.42 -12.70 10.22
C SER A 338 44.46 -14.22 10.16
N GLU A 339 45.44 -14.74 9.44
CA GLU A 339 45.82 -16.15 9.39
C GLU A 339 46.21 -16.63 10.80
N GLY A 340 45.57 -17.72 11.23
CA GLY A 340 45.83 -18.40 12.49
C GLY A 340 46.15 -19.86 12.22
N THR A 341 47.39 -20.19 12.47
CA THR A 341 48.16 -21.41 12.28
C THR A 341 47.43 -22.71 12.67
N TYR A 342 47.48 -23.70 11.78
CA TYR A 342 47.21 -25.10 12.08
C TYR A 342 48.27 -25.65 13.05
N ILE A 343 47.85 -26.24 14.17
CA ILE A 343 48.63 -27.27 14.86
C ILE A 343 47.72 -28.49 15.03
N SER A 344 48.06 -29.53 14.28
CA SER A 344 47.58 -30.90 14.42
C SER A 344 48.16 -31.53 15.69
N GLY A 345 47.31 -32.10 16.53
CA GLY A 345 47.70 -32.94 17.66
C GLY A 345 46.78 -34.14 17.77
N SER A 346 47.17 -35.24 17.11
CA SER A 346 46.69 -36.60 17.34
C SER A 346 47.86 -37.35 17.98
N CYS A 347 47.63 -37.99 19.13
CA CYS A 347 48.15 -39.31 19.48
C CYS A 347 47.59 -39.72 20.86
N GLY A 348 47.11 -40.97 20.93
CA GLY A 348 46.62 -41.60 22.15
C GLY A 348 47.71 -42.08 23.09
N GLY A 349 47.24 -42.55 24.24
CA GLY A 349 47.97 -43.19 25.33
C GLY A 349 47.00 -43.42 26.48
#